data_AF-A0A7J3TLV0-F1
#
_entry.id   AF-A0A7J3TLV0-F1
#
_cell.length_a   1.000
_cell.length_b   1.000
_cell.length_c   1.000
_cell.angle_alpha   90.00
_cell.angle_beta   90.00
_cell.angle_gamma   90.00
#
_symmetry.space_group_name_H-M   'P 1'
#
loop_
_entity.id
_entity.type
_entity.pdbx_description
1 polymer ?
#
loop_
_entity_poly.entity_id
_entity_poly.type
_entity_poly.pdbx_seq_one_letter_code
_entity_poly.pdbx_strand_id
1 'polypeptide(L)'
;MAYDRTLIIGRITVTAEADMPEKIDRAEFYYTSEIIYDWIPRKIDYSPPYEWKCKKAGMGLPGRITVAARYGNAGAVAVDKIELYIINPLPPLPAPASSASLHK
;
A
#
# COMPACT_ATOMS: atom_id res chain seq x y z
N MET A 1 8.12 9.05 24.85
CA MET A 1 7.18 9.91 24.10
C MET A 1 6.10 8.99 23.56
N ALA A 2 4.86 9.14 24.01
CA ALA A 2 3.76 8.28 23.59
C ALA A 2 3.04 8.96 22.42
N TYR A 3 3.21 8.41 21.22
CA TYR A 3 2.26 8.19 20.11
C TYR A 3 3.08 7.88 18.84
N ASP A 4 3.85 6.79 18.88
CA ASP A 4 4.89 6.53 17.86
C ASP A 4 4.35 6.02 16.51
N ARG A 5 3.04 5.74 16.40
CA ARG A 5 2.43 5.22 15.17
C ARG A 5 1.02 5.75 15.01
N THR A 6 0.85 6.66 14.08
CA THR A 6 -0.47 6.98 13.55
C THR A 6 -0.99 5.75 12.78
N LEU A 7 -2.12 5.20 13.23
CA LEU A 7 -2.79 4.10 12.56
C LEU A 7 -3.78 4.67 11.53
N ILE A 8 -3.44 4.58 10.25
CA ILE A 8 -4.37 4.98 9.18
C ILE A 8 -5.19 3.75 8.79
N ILE A 9 -6.49 3.81 9.09
CA ILE A 9 -7.47 2.77 8.76
C ILE A 9 -8.18 3.19 7.48
N GLY A 10 -7.83 2.54 6.37
CA GLY A 10 -8.43 2.81 5.07
C GLY A 10 -8.27 1.63 4.13
N ARG A 11 -8.96 1.68 2.99
CA ARG A 11 -8.78 0.72 1.89
C ARG A 11 -8.46 1.50 0.64
N ILE A 12 -7.41 1.07 -0.06
CA ILE A 12 -7.08 1.59 -1.39
C ILE A 12 -7.45 0.50 -2.37
N THR A 13 -8.31 0.81 -3.33
CA THR A 13 -8.55 -0.06 -4.49
C THR A 13 -7.67 0.44 -5.62
N VAL A 14 -6.81 -0.44 -6.12
CA VAL A 14 -5.96 -0.18 -7.27
C VAL A 14 -6.58 -0.90 -8.46
N THR A 15 -6.84 -0.18 -9.53
CA THR A 15 -7.31 -0.75 -10.79
C THR A 15 -6.24 -0.49 -11.84
N ALA A 16 -5.85 -1.53 -12.58
CA ALA A 16 -4.95 -1.41 -13.71
C ALA A 16 -5.71 -1.68 -15.00
N GLU A 17 -5.64 -0.71 -15.91
CA GLU A 17 -6.22 -0.80 -17.25
C GLU A 17 -5.13 -1.10 -18.27
N ALA A 18 -5.49 -1.82 -19.32
CA ALA A 18 -4.60 -2.17 -20.42
C ALA A 18 -5.37 -2.11 -21.73
N ASP A 19 -4.73 -1.61 -22.79
CA ASP A 19 -5.35 -1.51 -24.12
C ASP A 19 -5.57 -2.88 -24.79
N MET A 20 -4.72 -3.86 -24.46
CA MET A 20 -4.75 -5.23 -25.01
C MET A 20 -4.64 -6.26 -23.87
N PRO A 21 -5.66 -6.36 -22.98
CA PRO A 21 -5.58 -7.22 -21.79
C PRO A 21 -5.54 -8.72 -22.14
N GLU A 22 -6.04 -9.13 -23.30
CA GLU A 22 -5.98 -10.50 -23.80
C GLU A 22 -4.56 -11.01 -24.05
N LYS A 23 -3.57 -10.11 -24.14
CA LYS A 23 -2.15 -10.46 -24.29
C LYS A 23 -1.43 -10.63 -22.95
N ILE A 24 -2.09 -10.29 -21.85
CA ILE A 24 -1.53 -10.35 -20.50
C ILE A 24 -1.99 -11.65 -19.85
N ASP A 25 -1.03 -12.50 -19.51
CA ASP A 25 -1.31 -13.76 -18.80
C ASP A 25 -1.74 -13.49 -17.36
N ARG A 26 -1.10 -12.50 -16.72
CA ARG A 26 -1.40 -12.07 -15.36
C ARG A 26 -0.84 -10.69 -15.04
N ALA A 27 -1.53 -9.98 -14.15
CA ALA A 27 -1.08 -8.77 -13.49
C ALA A 27 -0.66 -9.09 -12.04
N GLU A 28 0.54 -8.67 -11.67
CA GLU A 28 1.12 -8.87 -10.35
C GLU A 28 1.21 -7.54 -9.60
N PHE A 29 0.62 -7.48 -8.41
CA PHE A 29 0.55 -6.26 -7.59
C PHE A 29 1.52 -6.34 -6.42
N TYR A 30 2.34 -5.30 -6.26
CA TYR A 30 3.36 -5.19 -5.22
C TYR A 30 3.20 -3.89 -4.44
N TYR A 31 3.69 -3.87 -3.20
CA TYR A 31 3.82 -2.66 -2.41
C TYR A 31 5.19 -2.58 -1.75
N THR A 32 5.85 -1.44 -1.94
CA THR A 32 7.13 -1.14 -1.32
C THR A 32 7.06 0.19 -0.56
N SER A 33 7.64 0.25 0.64
CA SER A 33 7.90 1.47 1.40
C SER A 33 9.31 1.38 1.99
N GLU A 34 9.75 2.40 2.74
CA GLU A 34 11.07 2.38 3.38
C GLU A 34 11.30 1.15 4.29
N ILE A 35 10.23 0.60 4.87
CA ILE A 35 10.29 -0.53 5.83
C ILE A 35 9.67 -1.82 5.30
N ILE A 36 9.01 -1.79 4.14
CA ILE A 36 8.33 -2.94 3.54
C ILE A 36 8.84 -3.10 2.12
N TYR A 37 9.38 -4.28 1.80
CA TYR A 37 9.74 -4.63 0.44
C TYR A 37 9.14 -5.98 0.08
N ASP A 38 8.24 -6.00 -0.91
CA ASP A 38 7.60 -7.23 -1.36
C ASP A 38 8.45 -7.93 -2.41
N TRP A 39 9.01 -9.08 -2.04
CA TRP A 39 9.69 -9.99 -2.96
C TRP A 39 8.72 -10.88 -3.76
N ILE A 40 7.50 -11.04 -3.24
CA ILE A 40 6.41 -11.80 -3.86
C ILE A 40 5.20 -10.89 -4.06
N PRO A 41 4.40 -11.09 -5.12
CA PRO A 41 3.22 -10.27 -5.34
C PRO A 41 2.19 -10.46 -4.22
N ARG A 42 1.56 -9.37 -3.79
CA ARG A 42 0.46 -9.39 -2.81
C ARG A 42 -0.84 -9.88 -3.41
N LYS A 43 -1.03 -9.65 -4.71
CA LYS A 43 -2.11 -10.23 -5.51
C LYS A 43 -1.57 -10.53 -6.90
N ILE A 44 -2.01 -11.66 -7.43
CA ILE A 44 -1.91 -11.98 -8.85
C ILE A 44 -3.34 -12.01 -9.38
N ASP A 45 -3.59 -11.29 -10.45
CA ASP A 45 -4.89 -11.29 -11.13
C ASP A 45 -4.71 -11.75 -12.57
N TYR A 46 -5.52 -12.70 -13.01
CA TYR A 46 -5.38 -13.37 -14.31
C TYR A 46 -6.37 -12.85 -15.35
N SER A 47 -7.34 -12.04 -14.93
CA SER A 47 -8.40 -11.56 -15.82
C SER A 47 -8.71 -10.09 -15.57
N PRO A 48 -8.91 -9.29 -16.63
CA PRO A 48 -9.41 -7.93 -16.47
C PRO A 48 -10.87 -7.95 -15.96
N PRO A 49 -11.32 -6.89 -15.26
CA PRO A 49 -10.53 -5.75 -14.79
C PRO A 49 -9.55 -6.17 -13.69
N TYR A 50 -8.26 -5.80 -13.84
CA TYR A 50 -7.24 -6.16 -12.87
C TYR A 50 -7.36 -5.25 -11.66
N GLU A 51 -7.74 -5.81 -10.52
CA GLU A 51 -8.06 -5.02 -9.34
C GLU A 51 -7.35 -5.56 -8.10
N TRP A 52 -6.76 -4.70 -7.27
CA TRP A 52 -6.26 -5.08 -5.96
C TRP A 52 -6.79 -4.18 -4.85
N LYS A 53 -7.52 -4.78 -3.91
CA LYS A 53 -7.96 -4.12 -2.67
C LYS A 53 -6.85 -4.20 -1.63
N CYS A 54 -6.03 -3.16 -1.56
CA CYS A 54 -4.99 -3.02 -0.55
C CYS A 54 -5.64 -2.71 0.82
N LYS A 55 -5.55 -3.68 1.74
CA LYS A 55 -6.04 -3.60 3.13
C LYS A 55 -4.90 -3.38 4.14
N LYS A 56 -3.83 -2.69 3.76
CA LYS A 56 -2.74 -2.40 4.71
C LYS A 56 -3.14 -1.23 5.61
N ALA A 57 -2.99 -1.45 6.92
CA ALA A 57 -2.91 -0.36 7.88
C ALA A 57 -1.74 0.54 7.47
N GLY A 58 -2.05 1.77 7.04
CA GLY A 58 -1.05 2.75 6.68
C GLY A 58 -0.38 3.23 7.97
N MET A 59 0.74 2.64 8.33
CA MET A 59 1.73 3.42 9.08
C MET A 59 2.14 4.54 8.12
N GLY A 60 1.97 5.80 8.52
CA GLY A 60 2.04 7.02 7.69
C GLY A 60 3.38 7.31 7.01
N LEU A 61 3.93 6.31 6.32
CA LEU A 61 5.15 6.36 5.52
C LEU A 61 4.76 6.37 4.04
N PRO A 62 5.51 7.10 3.20
CA PRO A 62 5.38 7.01 1.76
C PRO A 62 5.49 5.56 1.28
N GLY A 63 4.61 5.19 0.36
CA GLY A 63 4.60 3.86 -0.23
C GLY A 63 4.46 3.93 -1.74
N ARG A 64 4.95 2.92 -2.43
CA ARG A 64 4.84 2.75 -3.86
C ARG A 64 4.08 1.47 -4.15
N ILE A 65 3.03 1.60 -4.95
CA ILE A 65 2.34 0.46 -5.55
C ILE A 65 2.93 0.24 -6.93
N THR A 66 3.20 -1.01 -7.25
CA THR A 66 3.73 -1.41 -8.56
C THR A 66 2.84 -2.51 -9.12
N VAL A 67 2.46 -2.36 -10.38
CA VAL A 67 1.72 -3.38 -11.14
C VAL A 67 2.60 -3.86 -12.28
N ALA A 68 2.83 -5.16 -12.34
CA ALA A 68 3.62 -5.80 -13.38
C ALA A 68 2.70 -6.68 -14.24
N ALA A 69 2.50 -6.29 -15.50
CA ALA A 69 1.79 -7.08 -16.50
C ALA A 69 2.78 -8.07 -17.15
N ARG A 70 2.53 -9.36 -16.97
CA ARG A 70 3.34 -10.44 -17.54
C ARG A 70 2.69 -10.92 -18.83
N TYR A 71 3.43 -10.86 -19.93
CA TYR A 71 2.99 -11.31 -21.25
C TYR A 71 3.67 -12.65 -21.54
N GLY A 72 2.90 -13.74 -21.66
CA GLY A 72 3.34 -15.15 -21.51
C GLY A 72 4.78 -15.55 -21.85
N ASN A 73 4.96 -16.43 -22.83
CA ASN A 73 6.28 -17.03 -23.16
C ASN A 73 7.33 -16.02 -23.67
N ALA A 74 7.00 -14.72 -23.75
CA ALA A 74 7.92 -13.69 -24.20
C ALA A 74 8.94 -13.27 -23.12
N GLY A 75 8.72 -13.63 -21.85
CA GLY A 75 9.58 -13.20 -20.73
C GLY A 75 9.57 -11.68 -20.48
N ALA A 76 8.74 -10.94 -21.22
CA ALA A 76 8.62 -9.49 -21.13
C ALA A 76 7.62 -9.10 -20.02
N VAL A 77 7.94 -8.00 -19.33
CA VAL A 77 7.10 -7.43 -18.27
C VAL A 77 6.96 -5.94 -18.51
N ALA A 78 5.72 -5.47 -18.66
CA ALA A 78 5.44 -4.04 -18.58
C ALA A 78 5.13 -3.68 -17.12
N VAL A 79 5.68 -2.58 -16.63
CA VAL A 79 5.57 -2.18 -15.23
C VAL A 79 5.06 -0.75 -15.16
N ASP A 80 4.03 -0.54 -14.34
CA ASP A 80 3.55 0.78 -13.96
C ASP A 80 3.64 0.97 -12.44
N LYS A 81 3.75 2.22 -11.99
CA LYS A 81 3.92 2.57 -10.58
C LYS A 81 3.12 3.81 -10.18
N ILE A 82 2.60 3.77 -8.95
CA ILE A 82 1.97 4.91 -8.28
C ILE A 82 2.66 5.12 -6.94
N GLU A 83 3.05 6.36 -6.66
CA GLU A 83 3.58 6.79 -5.36
C GLU A 83 2.45 7.38 -4.52
N LEU A 84 2.36 6.95 -3.27
CA LEU A 84 1.28 7.29 -2.34
C LEU A 84 1.87 7.89 -1.07
N TYR A 85 1.33 9.05 -0.70
CA TYR A 85 1.61 9.72 0.56
C TYR A 85 0.31 9.76 1.37
N ILE A 86 0.30 9.05 2.50
CA ILE A 86 -0.89 8.99 3.36
C ILE A 86 -0.66 9.89 4.56
N ILE A 87 -1.34 11.03 4.57
CA ILE A 87 -1.25 12.04 5.63
C ILE A 87 -2.44 11.86 6.57
N ASN A 88 -2.20 11.79 7.88
CA ASN A 88 -3.25 11.92 8.88
C ASN A 88 -3.37 13.39 9.32
N PRO A 89 -4.49 14.07 9.04
CA PRO A 89 -4.65 15.47 9.43
C PRO A 89 -5.03 15.66 10.91
N LEU A 90 -5.25 14.58 11.68
CA LEU A 90 -5.61 14.72 13.10
C LEU A 90 -4.40 15.20 13.92
N PRO A 91 -4.58 16.19 14.82
CA PRO A 91 -3.51 16.63 15.72
C PRO A 91 -3.09 15.47 16.64
N PRO A 92 -1.80 15.43 17.06
CA PRO A 92 -1.33 14.44 18.01
C PRO A 92 -2.20 14.49 19.28
N LEU A 93 -2.63 13.32 19.74
CA LEU A 93 -3.41 13.21 20.97
C LEU A 93 -2.64 13.88 22.12
N PRO A 94 -3.31 14.66 22.99
CA PRO A 94 -2.65 15.30 24.12
C PRO A 94 -2.01 14.22 25.01
N ALA A 95 -0.78 14.47 25.46
CA ALA A 95 -0.09 13.57 26.38
C ALA A 95 -0.95 13.33 27.64
N PRO A 96 -0.94 12.11 28.22
CA PRO A 96 -1.66 11.86 29.46
C PRO A 96 -1.18 12.84 30.53
N ALA A 97 -2.13 13.53 31.18
CA ALA A 97 -1.83 14.43 32.28
C ALA A 97 -1.01 13.66 33.33
N SER A 98 0.16 14.18 33.67
CA SER A 98 0.98 13.62 34.74
C SER A 98 0.17 13.73 36.03
N SER A 99 -0.28 12.60 36.56
CA SER A 99 -0.91 12.52 37.88
C SER A 99 0.13 12.95 38.92
N ALA A 100 0.14 14.22 39.29
CA ALA A 100 0.88 14.69 40.45
C ALA A 100 0.31 13.95 41.68
N SER A 101 1.12 13.08 42.25
CA SER A 101 0.86 12.38 43.50
C SER A 101 0.55 13.39 44.60
N LEU A 102 -0.70 13.43 45.07
CA LEU A 102 -1.03 14.04 46.35
C LEU A 102 -0.43 13.15 47.46
N HIS A 103 0.76 13.53 47.93
CA HIS A 103 1.21 13.16 49.27
C HIS A 103 0.94 14.35 50.19
N LYS A 104 -0.03 14.20 51.09
CA LYS A 104 -0.10 14.97 52.33
C LYS A 104 -0.60 14.07 53.45
#